data_AF-A0A7V9NH26-F1
#
_entry.id   AF-A0A7V9NH26-F1
#
_cell.length_a   1.000
_cell.length_b   1.000
_cell.length_c   1.000
_cell.angle_alpha   90.00
_cell.angle_beta   90.00
_cell.angle_gamma   90.00
#
_symmetry.space_group_name_H-M   'P 1'
#
loop_
_entity.id
_entity.type
_entity.pdbx_description
1 polymer ?
#
loop_
_entity_poly.entity_id
_entity_poly.type
_entity_poly.pdbx_seq_one_letter_code
_entity_poly.pdbx_strand_id
1 'polypeptide(L)' 'KGDTVKEVLDYVEFDADTLVRKLRQDVELAVRQGKIDYEESGHLLRFYEEGLQGYTYLEDPKDAR' A
#
# COMPACT_ATOMS: atom_id res chain seq x y z
N LYS A 1 -11.63 7.89 16.74
CA LYS A 1 -11.49 7.01 15.56
C LYS A 1 -10.97 7.91 14.46
N GLY A 2 -9.70 7.77 14.09
CA GLY A 2 -9.18 8.49 12.93
C GLY A 2 -9.75 7.87 11.66
N ASP A 3 -9.79 8.65 10.59
CA ASP A 3 -10.09 8.12 9.26
C ASP A 3 -8.93 7.19 8.82
N THR A 4 -9.24 6.16 8.06
CA THR A 4 -8.27 5.31 7.37
C THR A 4 -7.63 6.07 6.21
N VAL A 5 -6.47 5.63 5.75
CA VAL A 5 -5.84 6.21 4.55
C VAL A 5 -6.77 6.10 3.34
N LYS A 6 -7.53 4.99 3.23
CA LYS A 6 -8.56 4.83 2.20
C LYS A 6 -9.67 5.90 2.27
N GLU A 7 -10.17 6.22 3.46
CA GLU A 7 -11.18 7.27 3.65
C GLU A 7 -10.61 8.66 3.28
N VAL A 8 -9.35 8.94 3.63
CA VAL A 8 -8.68 10.19 3.22
C VAL A 8 -8.47 10.28 1.72
N LEU A 9 -8.10 9.19 1.07
CA LEU A 9 -7.98 9.15 -0.38
C LEU A 9 -9.32 9.40 -1.07
N ASP A 10 -10.41 8.84 -0.55
CA ASP A 10 -11.76 9.09 -1.07
C ASP A 10 -12.15 10.58 -0.95
N TYR A 11 -11.84 11.22 0.19
CA TYR A 11 -12.06 12.67 0.38
C TYR A 11 -11.34 13.55 -0.63
N VAL A 12 -10.18 13.12 -1.15
CA VAL A 12 -9.43 13.84 -2.20
C VAL A 12 -9.64 13.24 -3.60
N GLU A 13 -10.72 12.49 -3.78
CA GLU A 13 -11.16 11.91 -5.06
C GLU A 13 -10.17 10.89 -5.67
N PHE A 14 -9.42 10.19 -4.83
CA PHE A 14 -8.55 9.07 -5.24
C PHE A 14 -9.17 7.71 -4.90
N ASP A 15 -9.25 6.84 -5.90
CA ASP A 15 -9.62 5.43 -5.70
C ASP A 15 -8.40 4.60 -5.26
N ALA A 16 -8.41 4.17 -4.00
CA ALA A 16 -7.38 3.29 -3.43
C ALA A 16 -7.18 1.99 -4.22
N ASP A 17 -8.25 1.40 -4.75
CA ASP A 17 -8.17 0.16 -5.53
C ASP A 17 -7.49 0.43 -6.89
N THR A 18 -7.69 1.63 -7.46
CA THR A 18 -6.93 2.09 -8.64
C THR A 18 -5.44 2.23 -8.33
N LEU A 19 -5.07 2.76 -7.17
CA LEU A 19 -3.67 2.89 -6.78
C LEU A 19 -3.00 1.52 -6.59
N VAL A 20 -3.67 0.57 -5.93
CA VAL A 20 -3.19 -0.82 -5.80
C VAL A 20 -2.98 -1.47 -7.17
N ARG A 21 -3.92 -1.30 -8.11
CA ARG A 21 -3.77 -1.85 -9.47
C ARG A 21 -2.55 -1.28 -10.20
N LYS A 22 -2.30 0.03 -10.07
CA LYS A 22 -1.11 0.67 -10.66
C LYS A 22 0.18 0.12 -10.06
N LEU A 23 0.25 0.02 -8.72
CA LEU A 23 1.43 -0.53 -8.05
C LEU A 23 1.69 -1.98 -8.48
N ARG A 24 0.64 -2.81 -8.61
CA ARG A 24 0.80 -4.18 -9.12
C ARG A 24 1.45 -4.23 -10.50
N GLN A 25 1.04 -3.36 -11.42
CA GLN A 25 1.67 -3.27 -12.75
C GLN A 25 3.14 -2.84 -12.68
N ASP A 26 3.45 -1.86 -11.84
CA ASP A 26 4.83 -1.37 -11.66
C ASP A 26 5.73 -2.46 -11.05
N VAL A 27 5.22 -3.20 -10.07
CA VAL A 27 5.90 -4.34 -9.44
C VAL A 27 6.14 -5.47 -10.43
N GLU A 28 5.14 -5.84 -11.23
CA GLU A 28 5.30 -6.84 -12.30
C GLU A 28 6.40 -6.43 -13.29
N LEU A 29 6.46 -5.14 -13.67
CA LEU A 29 7.50 -4.63 -14.54
C LEU A 29 8.88 -4.70 -13.87
N ALA A 30 8.98 -4.34 -12.59
CA ALA A 30 10.22 -4.38 -11.83
C ALA A 30 10.78 -5.81 -11.68
N VAL A 31 9.91 -6.80 -11.43
CA VAL A 31 10.27 -8.23 -11.41
C VAL A 31 10.79 -8.67 -12.79
N ARG A 32 10.08 -8.33 -13.87
CA ARG A 32 10.51 -8.65 -15.25
C ARG A 32 11.86 -8.01 -15.61
N GLN A 33 12.16 -6.85 -15.05
CA GLN A 33 13.43 -6.14 -15.24
C GLN A 33 14.54 -6.65 -14.29
N GLY A 34 14.26 -7.60 -13.41
CA GLY A 34 15.22 -8.13 -12.43
C GLY A 34 15.65 -7.10 -11.38
N LYS A 35 14.82 -6.08 -11.12
CA LYS A 35 15.09 -5.04 -10.11
C LYS A 35 14.74 -5.48 -8.69
N ILE A 36 13.75 -6.36 -8.58
CA ILE A 36 13.29 -7.00 -7.35
C ILE A 36 12.95 -8.46 -7.67
N ASP A 37 13.04 -9.34 -6.68
CA ASP A 37 12.62 -10.73 -6.81
C ASP A 37 11.13 -10.92 -6.45
N TYR A 38 10.66 -12.16 -6.55
CA TYR A 38 9.27 -12.51 -6.26
C TYR A 38 8.90 -12.35 -4.77
N GLU A 39 9.83 -12.61 -3.86
CA GLU A 39 9.59 -12.50 -2.43
C GLU A 39 9.47 -11.02 -2.03
N GLU A 40 10.42 -10.19 -2.48
CA GLU A 40 10.40 -8.73 -2.33
C GLU A 40 9.13 -8.12 -2.92
N SER A 41 8.68 -8.61 -4.08
CA SER A 41 7.43 -8.16 -4.72
C SER A 41 6.20 -8.43 -3.84
N GLY A 42 6.14 -9.61 -3.20
CA GLY A 42 5.06 -9.99 -2.30
C GLY A 42 5.03 -9.17 -1.03
N HIS A 43 6.22 -8.90 -0.45
CA HIS A 43 6.36 -8.04 0.72
C HIS A 43 5.94 -6.60 0.43
N LEU A 44 6.34 -6.05 -0.72
CA LEU A 44 6.00 -4.68 -1.11
C LEU A 44 4.50 -4.49 -1.31
N LEU A 45 3.85 -5.41 -2.03
CA LEU A 45 2.40 -5.33 -2.26
C LEU A 45 1.60 -5.44 -0.97
N ARG A 46 1.97 -6.36 -0.08
CA ARG A 46 1.33 -6.53 1.22
C ARG A 46 1.49 -5.28 2.09
N PHE A 47 2.71 -4.76 2.19
CA PHE A 47 3.00 -3.55 2.95
C PHE A 47 2.17 -2.35 2.46
N TYR A 48 2.03 -2.19 1.14
CA TYR A 48 1.23 -1.12 0.57
C TYR A 48 -0.27 -1.27 0.85
N GLU A 49 -0.81 -2.49 0.72
CA GLU A 49 -2.22 -2.77 1.02
C GLU A 49 -2.54 -2.58 2.51
N GLU A 50 -1.66 -3.01 3.40
CA GLU A 50 -1.76 -2.77 4.84
C GLU A 50 -1.70 -1.26 5.15
N GLY A 51 -0.79 -0.51 4.52
CA GLY A 51 -0.69 0.95 4.69
C GLY A 51 -1.93 1.73 4.24
N LEU A 52 -2.67 1.21 3.24
CA LEU A 52 -3.94 1.81 2.81
C LEU A 52 -5.11 1.51 3.77
N GLN A 53 -5.03 0.39 4.49
CA GLN A 53 -6.02 -0.02 5.50
C GLN A 53 -5.73 0.60 6.88
N GLY A 54 -4.48 1.02 7.11
CA GLY A 54 -4.05 1.68 8.33
C GLY A 54 -4.71 3.04 8.55
N TYR A 55 -4.69 3.49 9.80
CA TYR A 55 -5.20 4.80 10.19
C TYR A 55 -4.23 5.91 9.73
N THR A 56 -4.76 7.11 9.45
CA THR A 56 -3.97 8.25 8.95
C THR A 56 -3.04 8.89 9.99
N TYR A 57 -3.09 8.45 11.24
CA TYR A 57 -2.13 8.85 12.26
C TYR A 57 -1.01 7.82 12.32
N LEU A 58 0.23 8.30 12.47
CA LEU A 58 1.39 7.46 12.80
C LEU A 58 0.99 6.51 13.94
N GLU A 59 0.83 5.23 13.63
CA GLU A 59 0.73 4.19 14.66
C GLU A 59 2.04 4.24 15.43
N ASP A 60 1.97 4.52 16.74
CA ASP A 60 3.16 4.46 17.60
C ASP A 60 3.72 3.03 17.44
N PRO A 61 5.03 2.80 17.29
CA PRO A 61 5.62 1.47 17.15
C PRO A 61 5.20 0.45 18.24
N LYS A 62 4.52 0.90 19.28
CA LYS A 62 3.97 0.14 20.40
C LYS A 62 2.56 -0.41 20.15
N ASP A 63 1.84 0.11 19.17
CA ASP A 63 0.46 -0.27 18.86
C ASP A 63 0.37 -1.40 17.83
N ALA A 64 1.48 -1.74 17.15
CA ALA A 64 1.61 -2.89 16.26
C ALA A 64 1.80 -4.23 17.02
N ARG A 65 0.94 -4.51 18.01
CA ARG A 65 0.95 -5.76 18.80
C ARG A 65 -0.30 -6.60 18.59
#